data_AF-A0A4P9UQX7-F1
#
_entry.id   AF-A0A4P9UQX7-F1
#
_cell.length_a   1.000
_cell.length_b   1.000
_cell.length_c   1.000
_cell.angle_alpha   90.00
_cell.angle_beta   90.00
_cell.angle_gamma   90.00
#
_symmetry.space_group_name_H-M   'P 1'
#
loop_
_entity.id
_entity.type
_entity.pdbx_description
1 polymer ?
#
loop_
_entity_poly.entity_id
_entity_poly.type
_entity_poly.pdbx_seq_one_letter_code
_entity_poly.pdbx_strand_id
1 'polypeptide(L)'
;MHAKSVFFVKTAVLTSYLVGNTTWAHDLTGNLGSPAGIENVYTVTCANNSTRMEARLRAISGPTLALHIEKDGLSNETSTPASGFSPMIDIPGGGGGYTVSIRKFDAGTSLFALEYHCQNETDHTETSRSTVKTNSPLNGGGIVPDLSSSFELLTESIISEGENFYGGIAVHDNCQGGTGNTRVMGHSVLFPTQAPIVTRIDTGEIRALSNELTVNSLANLPQLIQSNSLSARQSEKTNANGDVIGFNHIRTRLAPGLEGLIPFRLGRIQFKPESCARNLIIQLAVAEICRGNAFPPQPGTANLWIPSTTSRFNNDSIHGIGEAPTLTVQRDLTANPLPGTCDLGYDVLIEPSSQDIDNNLPIPRFWN
;
A
#
# COMPACT_ATOMS: atom_id res chain seq x y z
N MET A 1 39.10 37.57 -65.24
CA MET A 1 38.85 37.35 -63.81
C MET A 1 37.35 37.14 -63.62
N HIS A 2 36.89 35.88 -63.57
CA HIS A 2 35.50 35.52 -63.23
C HIS A 2 35.60 34.23 -62.39
N ALA A 3 35.45 34.35 -61.08
CA ALA A 3 35.43 33.22 -60.17
C ALA A 3 33.98 32.72 -60.04
N LYS A 4 33.75 31.45 -60.41
CA LYS A 4 32.49 30.74 -60.15
C LYS A 4 32.60 30.03 -58.80
N SER A 5 31.75 30.41 -57.85
CA SER A 5 31.59 29.69 -56.59
C SER A 5 30.72 28.45 -56.81
N VAL A 6 31.24 27.28 -56.43
CA VAL A 6 30.52 26.01 -56.41
C VAL A 6 29.92 25.81 -55.02
N PHE A 7 28.60 25.75 -54.93
CA PHE A 7 27.86 25.41 -53.71
C PHE A 7 27.87 23.88 -53.54
N PHE A 8 28.48 23.39 -52.46
CA PHE A 8 28.35 22.01 -52.00
C PHE A 8 27.11 21.88 -51.11
N VAL A 9 26.09 21.15 -51.59
CA VAL A 9 24.97 20.70 -50.75
C VAL A 9 25.39 19.43 -50.02
N LYS A 10 25.59 19.53 -48.71
CA LYS A 10 25.76 18.36 -47.83
C LYS A 10 24.38 17.78 -47.51
N THR A 11 24.07 16.62 -48.07
CA THR A 11 22.93 15.80 -47.66
C THR A 11 23.27 15.15 -46.32
N ALA A 12 22.63 15.61 -45.24
CA ALA A 12 22.68 14.93 -43.95
C ALA A 12 21.68 13.77 -43.95
N VAL A 13 22.19 12.54 -43.85
CA VAL A 13 21.39 11.34 -43.61
C VAL A 13 21.00 11.35 -42.13
N LEU A 14 19.73 11.63 -41.86
CA LEU A 14 19.15 11.58 -40.52
C LEU A 14 18.79 10.12 -40.22
N THR A 15 19.66 9.41 -39.53
CA THR A 15 19.39 8.06 -39.01
C THR A 15 18.44 8.20 -37.82
N SER A 16 17.15 7.98 -38.02
CA SER A 16 16.17 7.88 -36.94
C SER A 16 16.48 6.63 -36.10
N TYR A 17 17.02 6.83 -34.90
CA TYR A 17 17.01 5.81 -33.86
C TYR A 17 15.55 5.57 -33.46
N LEU A 18 15.05 4.37 -33.75
CA LEU A 18 13.83 3.84 -33.16
C LEU A 18 14.08 3.71 -31.65
N VAL A 19 13.54 4.65 -30.89
CA VAL A 19 13.42 4.52 -29.44
C VAL A 19 12.37 3.43 -29.23
N GLY A 20 12.79 2.24 -28.81
CA GLY A 20 11.86 1.23 -28.34
C GLY A 20 11.10 1.82 -27.15
N ASN A 21 9.77 1.88 -27.24
CA ASN A 21 8.93 2.20 -26.10
C ASN A 21 9.17 1.11 -25.06
N THR A 22 9.93 1.41 -24.01
CA THR A 22 10.02 0.55 -22.84
C THR A 22 8.70 0.71 -22.09
N THR A 23 7.76 -0.18 -22.36
CA THR A 23 6.47 -0.24 -21.69
C THR A 23 6.66 -0.78 -20.27
N TRP A 24 6.03 -0.10 -19.32
CA TRP A 24 6.22 -0.29 -17.88
C TRP A 24 5.47 -1.53 -17.40
N ALA A 25 6.18 -2.41 -16.69
CA ALA A 25 5.51 -3.46 -15.93
C ALA A 25 4.60 -2.85 -14.86
N HIS A 26 3.38 -3.36 -14.73
CA HIS A 26 2.55 -2.97 -13.61
C HIS A 26 2.97 -3.79 -12.40
N ASP A 27 3.54 -3.10 -11.42
CA ASP A 27 3.92 -3.68 -10.13
C ASP A 27 2.80 -3.42 -9.10
N LEU A 28 2.35 -4.49 -8.47
CA LEU A 28 1.48 -4.46 -7.30
C LEU A 28 2.28 -4.92 -6.09
N THR A 29 2.37 -4.13 -5.03
CA THR A 29 2.87 -4.61 -3.73
C THR A 29 1.73 -4.96 -2.78
N GLY A 30 1.95 -5.95 -1.92
CA GLY A 30 0.97 -6.38 -0.93
C GLY A 30 1.62 -7.14 0.22
N ASN A 31 0.81 -7.50 1.21
CA ASN A 31 1.20 -8.35 2.31
C ASN A 31 0.18 -9.47 2.55
N LEU A 32 0.62 -10.56 3.18
CA LEU A 32 -0.23 -11.59 3.74
C LEU A 32 0.04 -11.65 5.25
N GLY A 33 -1.03 -11.66 6.06
CA GLY A 33 -0.96 -11.67 7.53
C GLY A 33 -0.25 -12.90 8.13
N SER A 34 -0.12 -12.97 9.45
CA SER A 34 0.66 -14.04 10.10
C SER A 34 0.13 -15.48 9.95
N PRO A 35 -1.19 -15.77 10.01
CA PRO A 35 -1.69 -17.16 9.99
C PRO A 35 -1.31 -17.93 8.71
N ALA A 36 -1.08 -19.24 8.80
CA ALA A 36 -0.88 -20.08 7.61
C ALA A 36 -2.15 -20.15 6.74
N GLY A 37 -2.00 -20.39 5.43
CA GLY A 37 -3.15 -20.62 4.54
C GLY A 37 -3.96 -19.37 4.20
N ILE A 38 -3.34 -18.20 4.30
CA ILE A 38 -3.93 -16.90 3.99
C ILE A 38 -3.80 -16.62 2.50
N GLU A 39 -4.85 -16.05 1.90
CA GLU A 39 -4.92 -15.70 0.48
C GLU A 39 -5.45 -14.27 0.27
N ASN A 40 -4.81 -13.54 -0.66
CA ASN A 40 -5.32 -12.31 -1.25
C ASN A 40 -5.81 -12.59 -2.66
N VAL A 41 -6.95 -12.02 -3.04
CA VAL A 41 -7.56 -12.14 -4.37
C VAL A 41 -7.78 -10.75 -4.97
N TYR A 42 -7.28 -10.59 -6.19
CA TYR A 42 -7.36 -9.38 -7.00
C TYR A 42 -8.14 -9.65 -8.28
N THR A 43 -8.76 -8.60 -8.80
CA THR A 43 -9.23 -8.55 -10.18
C THR A 43 -8.34 -7.63 -11.00
N VAL A 44 -7.68 -8.19 -12.01
CA VAL A 44 -6.94 -7.44 -13.01
C VAL A 44 -7.78 -7.38 -14.27
N THR A 45 -8.08 -6.18 -14.77
CA THR A 45 -8.86 -6.00 -15.99
C THR A 45 -7.93 -5.59 -17.12
N CYS A 46 -7.81 -6.45 -18.13
CA CYS A 46 -7.09 -6.17 -19.36
C CYS A 46 -7.98 -5.46 -20.38
N ALA A 47 -7.41 -4.57 -21.19
CA ALA A 47 -8.13 -3.92 -22.28
C ALA A 47 -8.69 -4.93 -23.31
N ASN A 48 -9.71 -4.54 -24.05
CA ASN A 48 -10.40 -5.42 -25.00
C ASN A 48 -9.49 -5.98 -26.12
N ASN A 49 -8.38 -5.30 -26.42
CA ASN A 49 -7.43 -5.72 -27.44
C ASN A 49 -6.30 -6.63 -26.90
N SER A 50 -6.28 -6.96 -25.60
CA SER A 50 -5.33 -7.94 -25.07
C SER A 50 -5.64 -9.33 -25.61
N THR A 51 -4.60 -10.14 -25.79
CA THR A 51 -4.69 -11.56 -26.14
C THR A 51 -4.33 -12.46 -24.96
N ARG A 52 -3.47 -11.99 -24.03
CA ARG A 52 -3.10 -12.73 -22.82
C ARG A 52 -2.77 -11.82 -21.65
N MET A 53 -2.75 -12.41 -20.46
CA MET A 53 -2.15 -11.82 -19.26
C MET A 53 -0.93 -12.63 -18.85
N GLU A 54 0.19 -11.97 -18.57
CA GLU A 54 1.38 -12.55 -17.96
C GLU A 54 1.52 -12.03 -16.53
N ALA A 55 1.94 -12.86 -15.59
CA ALA A 55 2.33 -12.38 -14.27
C ALA A 55 3.37 -13.26 -13.59
N ARG A 56 4.12 -12.66 -12.67
CA ARG A 56 5.03 -13.34 -11.75
C ARG A 56 4.97 -12.70 -10.38
N LEU A 57 5.27 -13.50 -9.37
CA LEU A 57 5.27 -13.08 -7.98
C LEU A 57 6.69 -12.97 -7.46
N ARG A 58 6.98 -11.91 -6.75
CA ARG A 58 8.20 -11.74 -5.98
C ARG A 58 7.85 -11.80 -4.49
N ALA A 59 8.37 -12.79 -3.79
CA ALA A 59 8.42 -12.74 -2.34
C ALA A 59 9.52 -11.76 -1.94
N ILE A 60 9.12 -10.75 -1.17
CA ILE A 60 10.02 -9.76 -0.59
C ILE A 60 10.55 -10.28 0.74
N SER A 61 9.66 -10.80 1.57
CA SER A 61 9.98 -11.43 2.85
C SER A 61 8.87 -12.41 3.25
N GLY A 62 9.18 -13.31 4.19
CA GLY A 62 8.22 -14.26 4.74
C GLY A 62 8.33 -15.67 4.12
N PRO A 63 7.32 -16.52 4.33
CA PRO A 63 7.25 -17.87 3.75
C PRO A 63 7.09 -17.90 2.23
N THR A 64 7.19 -19.10 1.67
CA THR A 64 6.90 -19.39 0.25
C THR A 64 5.48 -18.93 -0.11
N LEU A 65 5.39 -18.26 -1.26
CA LEU A 65 4.13 -17.78 -1.81
C LEU A 65 3.77 -18.51 -3.10
N ALA A 66 2.48 -18.69 -3.35
CA ALA A 66 1.94 -19.15 -4.63
C ALA A 66 1.09 -18.05 -5.27
N LEU A 67 1.25 -17.90 -6.57
CA LEU A 67 0.46 -17.05 -7.45
C LEU A 67 -0.38 -17.93 -8.35
N HIS A 68 -1.68 -17.72 -8.31
CA HIS A 68 -2.65 -18.35 -9.20
C HIS A 68 -3.34 -17.27 -10.04
N ILE A 69 -3.55 -17.55 -11.32
CA ILE A 69 -4.33 -16.70 -12.21
C ILE A 69 -5.41 -17.58 -12.82
N GLU A 70 -6.63 -17.06 -12.95
CA GLU A 70 -7.71 -17.72 -13.67
C GLU A 70 -8.56 -16.73 -14.47
N LYS A 71 -9.07 -17.23 -15.60
CA LYS A 71 -10.06 -16.54 -16.44
C LYS A 71 -10.76 -17.54 -17.34
N ASP A 72 -12.10 -17.49 -17.38
CA ASP A 72 -12.92 -18.22 -18.35
C ASP A 72 -12.60 -19.73 -18.45
N GLY A 73 -12.28 -20.35 -17.31
CA GLY A 73 -11.92 -21.78 -17.20
C GLY A 73 -10.45 -22.10 -17.54
N LEU A 74 -9.66 -21.11 -17.93
CA LEU A 74 -8.21 -21.20 -18.01
C LEU A 74 -7.61 -20.85 -16.65
N SER A 75 -6.56 -21.58 -16.24
CA SER A 75 -5.81 -21.25 -15.03
C SER A 75 -4.35 -21.64 -15.15
N ASN A 76 -3.50 -20.95 -14.41
CA ASN A 76 -2.07 -21.22 -14.31
C ASN A 76 -1.58 -20.84 -12.91
N GLU A 77 -0.60 -21.57 -12.39
CA GLU A 77 -0.08 -21.36 -11.04
C GLU A 77 1.45 -21.44 -11.04
N THR A 78 2.06 -20.61 -10.19
CA THR A 78 3.50 -20.60 -9.96
C THR A 78 3.77 -20.32 -8.48
N SER A 79 4.98 -20.58 -8.02
CA SER A 79 5.39 -20.32 -6.64
C SER A 79 6.77 -19.70 -6.58
N THR A 80 7.00 -18.90 -5.55
CA THR A 80 8.30 -18.29 -5.25
C THR A 80 8.83 -18.81 -3.92
N PRO A 81 10.15 -19.04 -3.78
CA PRO A 81 10.77 -19.24 -2.46
C PRO A 81 10.53 -18.05 -1.51
N ALA A 82 10.93 -18.18 -0.24
CA ALA A 82 10.81 -17.15 0.80
C ALA A 82 11.38 -15.76 0.43
N SER A 83 12.30 -15.71 -0.54
CA SER A 83 12.74 -14.48 -1.18
C SER A 83 13.11 -14.73 -2.65
N GLY A 84 12.67 -13.84 -3.55
CA GLY A 84 12.96 -13.94 -4.98
C GLY A 84 11.71 -13.99 -5.86
N PHE A 85 11.91 -14.21 -7.15
CA PHE A 85 10.84 -14.25 -8.16
C PHE A 85 10.41 -15.69 -8.45
N SER A 86 9.10 -15.86 -8.68
CA SER A 86 8.55 -17.03 -9.33
C SER A 86 8.87 -17.00 -10.83
N PRO A 87 8.78 -18.15 -11.53
CA PRO A 87 8.61 -18.16 -12.97
C PRO A 87 7.46 -17.25 -13.42
N MET A 88 7.62 -16.58 -14.57
CA MET A 88 6.54 -15.88 -15.28
C MET A 88 5.57 -16.92 -15.83
N ILE A 89 4.28 -16.72 -15.59
CA ILE A 89 3.20 -17.54 -16.13
C ILE A 89 2.27 -16.67 -16.96
N ASP A 90 1.59 -17.27 -17.93
CA ASP A 90 0.64 -16.58 -18.79
C ASP A 90 -0.68 -17.36 -18.93
N ILE A 91 -1.74 -16.62 -19.26
CA ILE A 91 -3.05 -17.16 -19.63
C ILE A 91 -3.57 -16.43 -20.88
N PRO A 92 -3.89 -17.15 -21.98
CA PRO A 92 -4.40 -16.56 -23.22
C PRO A 92 -5.90 -16.26 -23.13
N GLY A 93 -6.32 -15.47 -22.14
CA GLY A 93 -7.72 -15.18 -21.87
C GLY A 93 -8.29 -13.96 -22.61
N GLY A 94 -7.47 -13.22 -23.36
CA GLY A 94 -7.90 -12.00 -24.04
C GLY A 94 -8.16 -10.82 -23.09
N GLY A 95 -9.01 -9.88 -23.51
CA GLY A 95 -9.43 -8.75 -22.67
C GLY A 95 -10.42 -9.12 -21.55
N GLY A 96 -10.65 -8.18 -20.64
CA GLY A 96 -11.59 -8.31 -19.52
C GLY A 96 -10.93 -8.71 -18.20
N GLY A 97 -11.77 -9.11 -17.23
CA GLY A 97 -11.33 -9.43 -15.87
C GLY A 97 -10.65 -10.80 -15.75
N TYR A 98 -9.53 -10.82 -15.04
CA TYR A 98 -8.78 -11.97 -14.55
C TYR A 98 -8.87 -11.99 -13.03
N THR A 99 -9.07 -13.17 -12.44
CA THR A 99 -8.89 -13.37 -11.01
C THR A 99 -7.43 -13.73 -10.76
N VAL A 100 -6.76 -13.01 -9.88
CA VAL A 100 -5.38 -13.28 -9.47
C VAL A 100 -5.38 -13.54 -7.99
N SER A 101 -4.92 -14.70 -7.54
CA SER A 101 -4.79 -15.00 -6.13
C SER A 101 -3.34 -15.23 -5.71
N ILE A 102 -2.99 -14.73 -4.53
CA ILE A 102 -1.67 -14.85 -3.93
C ILE A 102 -1.86 -15.44 -2.54
N ARG A 103 -1.31 -16.63 -2.32
CA ARG A 103 -1.47 -17.39 -1.07
C ARG A 103 -0.15 -17.78 -0.47
N LYS A 104 -0.14 -18.03 0.83
CA LYS A 104 1.00 -18.64 1.53
C LYS A 104 0.60 -19.92 2.25
N PHE A 105 1.55 -20.83 2.36
CA PHE A 105 1.31 -22.13 3.00
C PHE A 105 1.71 -22.14 4.47
N ASP A 106 2.75 -21.42 4.84
CA ASP A 106 3.29 -21.41 6.20
C ASP A 106 2.85 -20.16 6.99
N ALA A 107 2.98 -20.24 8.31
CA ALA A 107 2.79 -19.11 9.19
C ALA A 107 3.91 -18.06 9.02
N GLY A 108 3.65 -16.83 9.46
CA GLY A 108 4.52 -15.68 9.32
C GLY A 108 4.01 -14.66 8.31
N THR A 109 4.21 -13.37 8.59
CA THR A 109 3.85 -12.28 7.68
C THR A 109 4.68 -12.37 6.42
N SER A 110 4.07 -12.14 5.26
CA SER A 110 4.77 -12.09 3.98
C SER A 110 4.58 -10.74 3.31
N LEU A 111 5.64 -10.18 2.76
CA LEU A 111 5.57 -9.05 1.83
C LEU A 111 5.80 -9.56 0.42
N PHE A 112 5.08 -9.02 -0.55
CA PHE A 112 5.25 -9.42 -1.94
C PHE A 112 5.10 -8.26 -2.92
N ALA A 113 5.65 -8.47 -4.11
CA ALA A 113 5.36 -7.70 -5.30
C ALA A 113 4.87 -8.64 -6.42
N LEU A 114 3.69 -8.40 -6.97
CA LEU A 114 3.16 -9.02 -8.17
C LEU A 114 3.50 -8.12 -9.36
N GLU A 115 4.23 -8.66 -10.32
CA GLU A 115 4.41 -8.05 -11.62
C GLU A 115 3.42 -8.66 -12.60
N TYR A 116 2.67 -7.83 -13.33
CA TYR A 116 1.73 -8.33 -14.32
C TYR A 116 1.63 -7.44 -15.56
N HIS A 117 1.24 -8.07 -16.67
CA HIS A 117 1.18 -7.46 -18.00
C HIS A 117 -0.03 -7.99 -18.75
N CYS A 118 -0.89 -7.10 -19.23
CA CYS A 118 -1.85 -7.45 -20.27
C CYS A 118 -1.20 -7.17 -21.63
N GLN A 119 -1.14 -8.17 -22.50
CA GLN A 119 -0.43 -8.07 -23.77
C GLN A 119 -1.32 -8.49 -24.94
N ASN A 120 -1.06 -7.93 -26.11
CA ASN A 120 -1.49 -8.47 -27.39
C ASN A 120 -0.31 -9.17 -28.10
N GLU A 121 -0.42 -9.46 -29.39
CA GLU A 121 0.66 -10.13 -30.14
C GLU A 121 1.95 -9.30 -30.26
N THR A 122 1.84 -7.98 -30.14
CA THR A 122 2.90 -7.04 -30.50
C THR A 122 3.28 -6.06 -29.39
N ASP A 123 2.41 -5.82 -28.41
CA ASP A 123 2.61 -4.79 -27.38
C ASP A 123 1.80 -5.05 -26.10
N HIS A 124 2.15 -4.33 -25.04
CA HIS A 124 1.35 -4.18 -23.83
C HIS A 124 0.05 -3.43 -24.14
N THR A 125 -0.95 -3.65 -23.29
CA THR A 125 -2.29 -3.06 -23.41
C THR A 125 -2.68 -2.47 -22.06
N GLU A 126 -3.59 -1.49 -22.06
CA GLU A 126 -4.03 -0.83 -20.83
C GLU A 126 -4.57 -1.83 -19.80
N THR A 127 -4.32 -1.53 -18.52
CA THR A 127 -4.77 -2.33 -17.40
C THR A 127 -5.47 -1.46 -16.37
N SER A 128 -6.48 -2.02 -15.69
CA SER A 128 -7.05 -1.44 -14.48
C SER A 128 -7.22 -2.51 -13.41
N ARG A 129 -7.23 -2.11 -12.14
CA ARG A 129 -7.20 -3.03 -11.00
C ARG A 129 -8.30 -2.72 -9.99
N SER A 130 -8.86 -3.79 -9.42
CA SER A 130 -9.68 -3.74 -8.21
C SER A 130 -9.28 -4.89 -7.28
N THR A 131 -9.28 -4.66 -5.97
CA THR A 131 -9.02 -5.70 -4.97
C THR A 131 -10.35 -6.26 -4.48
N VAL A 132 -10.48 -7.58 -4.36
CA VAL A 132 -11.77 -8.23 -4.08
C VAL A 132 -11.78 -8.98 -2.75
N LYS A 133 -10.66 -9.57 -2.30
CA LYS A 133 -10.54 -10.22 -0.98
C LYS A 133 -9.11 -10.15 -0.47
N THR A 134 -8.93 -9.99 0.83
CA THR A 134 -7.62 -9.91 1.46
C THR A 134 -7.61 -10.64 2.80
N ASN A 135 -6.50 -11.33 3.06
CA ASN A 135 -6.20 -12.04 4.28
C ASN A 135 -7.22 -13.10 4.76
N SER A 136 -8.00 -13.71 3.86
CA SER A 136 -8.96 -14.74 4.25
C SER A 136 -8.27 -16.12 4.38
N PRO A 137 -8.59 -16.92 5.42
CA PRO A 137 -8.21 -18.33 5.47
C PRO A 137 -8.91 -19.12 4.35
N LEU A 138 -8.23 -20.12 3.79
CA LEU A 138 -8.83 -21.10 2.88
C LEU A 138 -9.89 -21.95 3.59
N ASN A 139 -11.12 -21.46 3.73
CA ASN A 139 -12.26 -22.24 4.20
C ASN A 139 -13.25 -22.54 3.08
N GLY A 140 -13.23 -23.79 2.61
CA GLY A 140 -14.33 -24.37 1.86
C GLY A 140 -15.56 -24.52 2.75
N GLY A 141 -16.44 -23.53 2.76
CA GLY A 141 -17.78 -23.62 3.34
C GLY A 141 -18.16 -22.43 4.22
N GLY A 142 -19.14 -21.65 3.74
CA GLY A 142 -19.85 -20.63 4.53
C GLY A 142 -19.35 -19.21 4.28
N ILE A 143 -20.04 -18.48 3.39
CA ILE A 143 -19.83 -17.05 3.17
C ILE A 143 -20.42 -16.29 4.36
N VAL A 144 -19.60 -16.06 5.37
CA VAL A 144 -19.69 -14.84 6.17
C VAL A 144 -18.51 -13.98 5.68
N PRO A 145 -18.71 -12.72 5.27
CA PRO A 145 -17.59 -11.86 4.90
C PRO A 145 -16.70 -11.73 6.13
N ASP A 146 -15.49 -12.28 6.04
CA ASP A 146 -14.42 -12.01 6.99
C ASP A 146 -14.02 -10.55 6.79
N LEU A 147 -14.64 -9.66 7.56
CA LEU A 147 -14.33 -8.25 7.56
C LEU A 147 -12.95 -8.06 8.19
N SER A 148 -12.15 -7.20 7.58
CA SER A 148 -10.94 -6.58 8.14
C SER A 148 -9.61 -7.30 7.89
N SER A 149 -9.14 -7.16 6.65
CA SER A 149 -7.70 -6.98 6.46
C SER A 149 -7.37 -5.49 6.59
N SER A 150 -6.15 -5.15 7.01
CA SER A 150 -5.68 -3.76 7.03
C SER A 150 -5.65 -3.05 5.67
N PHE A 151 -5.74 -3.80 4.57
CA PHE A 151 -5.77 -3.25 3.21
C PHE A 151 -7.11 -2.57 2.88
N GLU A 152 -8.22 -2.97 3.53
CA GLU A 152 -9.53 -2.30 3.36
C GLU A 152 -9.58 -0.95 4.08
N LEU A 153 -8.64 -0.69 5.01
CA LEU A 153 -8.61 0.56 5.76
C LEU A 153 -8.31 1.79 4.90
N LEU A 154 -7.87 1.67 3.66
CA LEU A 154 -7.64 2.83 2.78
C LEU A 154 -8.50 2.72 1.53
N THR A 155 -9.23 3.80 1.22
CA THR A 155 -10.05 3.86 -0.01
C THR A 155 -9.24 3.81 -1.29
N GLU A 156 -7.97 4.20 -1.20
CA GLU A 156 -6.98 4.12 -2.27
C GLU A 156 -5.60 3.96 -1.61
N SER A 157 -4.82 2.99 -2.09
CA SER A 157 -3.56 2.59 -1.50
C SER A 157 -2.35 2.93 -2.37
N ILE A 158 -2.56 3.56 -3.53
CA ILE A 158 -1.51 3.89 -4.50
C ILE A 158 -1.80 5.29 -5.07
N ILE A 159 -0.82 6.18 -5.01
CA ILE A 159 -0.91 7.54 -5.57
C ILE A 159 0.37 7.89 -6.33
N SER A 160 0.29 8.82 -7.28
CA SER A 160 1.47 9.29 -8.02
C SER A 160 2.20 10.42 -7.28
N GLU A 161 3.52 10.45 -7.46
CA GLU A 161 4.39 11.52 -6.97
C GLU A 161 3.89 12.89 -7.41
N GLY A 162 4.02 13.88 -6.53
CA GLY A 162 3.72 15.27 -6.86
C GLY A 162 2.23 15.58 -6.92
N GLU A 163 1.35 14.61 -6.70
CA GLU A 163 -0.10 14.82 -6.64
C GLU A 163 -0.59 15.10 -5.23
N ASN A 164 -1.70 15.84 -5.13
CA ASN A 164 -2.45 15.90 -3.88
C ASN A 164 -3.41 14.73 -3.85
N PHE A 165 -3.40 13.97 -2.77
CA PHE A 165 -4.32 12.86 -2.59
C PHE A 165 -5.51 13.26 -1.72
N TYR A 166 -6.69 12.75 -2.08
CA TYR A 166 -7.92 12.87 -1.31
C TYR A 166 -8.54 11.48 -1.19
N GLY A 167 -8.53 10.94 0.02
CA GLY A 167 -9.14 9.64 0.27
C GLY A 167 -9.63 9.55 1.70
N GLY A 168 -9.76 8.34 2.21
CA GLY A 168 -10.13 8.16 3.60
C GLY A 168 -9.66 6.85 4.17
N ILE A 169 -9.74 6.80 5.49
CA ILE A 169 -9.52 5.59 6.26
C ILE A 169 -10.86 4.93 6.55
N ALA A 170 -11.07 3.73 6.02
CA ALA A 170 -12.23 2.93 6.36
C ALA A 170 -12.15 2.50 7.83
N VAL A 171 -13.29 2.44 8.50
CA VAL A 171 -13.36 2.07 9.91
C VAL A 171 -14.55 1.16 10.19
N HIS A 172 -14.33 0.21 11.09
CA HIS A 172 -15.28 -0.83 11.44
C HIS A 172 -16.22 -0.40 12.56
N ASP A 173 -17.36 -1.08 12.67
CA ASP A 173 -18.36 -0.82 13.69
C ASP A 173 -18.06 -1.51 15.03
N ASN A 174 -17.21 -2.54 15.05
CA ASN A 174 -16.87 -3.32 16.24
C ASN A 174 -15.40 -3.77 16.33
N CYS A 175 -14.89 -3.94 17.55
CA CYS A 175 -13.62 -4.62 17.82
C CYS A 175 -13.78 -6.13 17.89
N GLN A 176 -12.72 -6.85 17.52
CA GLN A 176 -12.65 -8.30 17.61
C GLN A 176 -12.14 -8.79 18.99
N GLY A 177 -12.54 -10.01 19.38
CA GLY A 177 -11.91 -10.74 20.49
C GLY A 177 -12.40 -10.45 21.92
N GLY A 178 -13.58 -9.85 22.11
CA GLY A 178 -14.13 -9.55 23.44
C GLY A 178 -15.52 -10.13 23.74
N THR A 179 -15.89 -10.19 25.02
CA THR A 179 -17.26 -10.49 25.46
C THR A 179 -18.02 -9.19 25.73
N GLY A 180 -19.21 -9.02 25.14
CA GLY A 180 -20.08 -7.87 25.40
C GLY A 180 -20.14 -6.86 24.26
N ASN A 181 -20.38 -5.58 24.57
CA ASN A 181 -20.53 -4.54 23.57
C ASN A 181 -19.16 -4.05 23.07
N THR A 182 -18.71 -4.61 21.96
CA THR A 182 -17.45 -4.26 21.29
C THR A 182 -17.61 -3.15 20.26
N ARG A 183 -18.66 -2.32 20.34
CA ARG A 183 -18.86 -1.23 19.39
C ARG A 183 -17.70 -0.24 19.42
N VAL A 184 -17.21 0.16 18.25
CA VAL A 184 -16.21 1.21 18.10
C VAL A 184 -16.82 2.58 18.43
N MET A 185 -16.13 3.32 19.29
CA MET A 185 -16.54 4.61 19.84
C MET A 185 -15.53 5.71 19.56
N GLY A 186 -14.36 5.38 19.03
CA GLY A 186 -13.37 6.35 18.58
C GLY A 186 -12.36 5.73 17.64
N HIS A 187 -11.66 6.58 16.92
CA HIS A 187 -10.61 6.20 15.99
C HIS A 187 -9.41 7.12 16.21
N SER A 188 -8.23 6.55 16.09
CA SER A 188 -6.97 7.26 16.16
C SER A 188 -6.12 6.87 14.97
N VAL A 189 -5.61 7.85 14.24
CA VAL A 189 -4.77 7.65 13.06
C VAL A 189 -3.48 8.41 13.28
N LEU A 190 -2.35 7.78 12.97
CA LEU A 190 -1.03 8.36 13.10
C LEU A 190 -0.20 8.06 11.84
N PHE A 191 0.36 9.12 11.26
CA PHE A 191 1.34 9.03 10.18
C PHE A 191 2.75 8.95 10.78
N PRO A 192 3.71 8.29 10.09
CA PRO A 192 5.06 8.15 10.60
C PRO A 192 5.81 9.48 10.49
N THR A 193 5.88 10.21 11.60
CA THR A 193 6.36 11.61 11.60
C THR A 193 7.44 11.87 12.66
N GLN A 194 7.41 11.15 13.78
CA GLN A 194 8.41 11.28 14.85
C GLN A 194 9.44 10.15 14.74
N ALA A 195 10.62 10.51 14.25
CA ALA A 195 11.75 9.58 14.03
C ALA A 195 11.31 8.29 13.30
N PRO A 196 10.67 8.40 12.12
CA PRO A 196 10.18 7.23 11.41
C PRO A 196 11.31 6.28 11.02
N ILE A 197 11.02 4.99 10.98
CA ILE A 197 11.94 3.97 10.49
C ILE A 197 11.81 3.94 8.97
N VAL A 198 12.89 4.23 8.25
CA VAL A 198 12.91 4.25 6.78
C VAL A 198 13.82 3.14 6.29
N THR A 199 13.25 2.14 5.64
CA THR A 199 13.94 0.89 5.29
C THR A 199 13.92 0.67 3.79
N ARG A 200 15.10 0.43 3.20
CA ARG A 200 15.21 -0.09 1.84
C ARG A 200 14.75 -1.54 1.82
N ILE A 201 13.72 -1.84 1.05
CA ILE A 201 13.04 -3.15 1.16
C ILE A 201 13.90 -4.32 0.69
N ASP A 202 14.72 -4.12 -0.34
CA ASP A 202 15.56 -5.16 -0.94
C ASP A 202 16.78 -5.56 -0.10
N THR A 203 17.29 -4.67 0.76
CA THR A 203 18.45 -4.96 1.63
C THR A 203 18.19 -4.89 3.12
N GLY A 204 17.05 -4.33 3.54
CA GLY A 204 16.80 -4.00 4.94
C GLY A 204 17.62 -2.82 5.46
N GLU A 205 18.29 -2.07 4.58
CA GLU A 205 19.14 -0.94 4.97
C GLU A 205 18.28 0.22 5.53
N ILE A 206 18.59 0.65 6.76
CA ILE A 206 17.96 1.83 7.38
C ILE A 206 18.59 3.10 6.81
N ARG A 207 17.75 4.04 6.37
CA ARG A 207 18.17 5.30 5.76
C ARG A 207 17.50 6.49 6.43
N ALA A 208 17.96 7.70 6.11
CA ALA A 208 17.23 8.92 6.48
C ALA A 208 16.15 9.20 5.43
N LEU A 209 14.98 9.70 5.86
CA LEU A 209 13.90 10.10 4.95
C LEU A 209 14.38 11.15 3.92
N SER A 210 15.24 12.06 4.36
CA SER A 210 15.87 13.07 3.53
C SER A 210 16.80 12.51 2.45
N ASN A 211 17.12 11.22 2.45
CA ASN A 211 17.86 10.60 1.36
C ASN A 211 16.93 10.27 0.17
N GLU A 212 15.62 10.19 0.43
CA GLU A 212 14.61 9.76 -0.55
C GLU A 212 13.74 10.90 -1.02
N LEU A 213 13.31 11.76 -0.10
CA LEU A 213 12.30 12.78 -0.36
C LEU A 213 12.89 14.18 -0.25
N THR A 214 12.28 15.13 -0.96
CA THR A 214 12.62 16.55 -0.87
C THR A 214 12.29 17.14 0.51
N VAL A 215 11.38 16.50 1.24
CA VAL A 215 11.03 16.79 2.63
C VAL A 215 11.83 15.93 3.61
N ASN A 216 12.02 16.42 4.83
CA ASN A 216 12.69 15.70 5.92
C ASN A 216 11.71 15.06 6.93
N SER A 217 10.41 15.30 6.80
CA SER A 217 9.35 14.72 7.61
C SER A 217 8.05 14.66 6.81
N LEU A 218 7.17 13.72 7.16
CA LEU A 218 5.79 13.68 6.65
C LEU A 218 4.85 14.58 7.46
N ALA A 219 5.33 15.20 8.55
CA ALA A 219 4.52 16.10 9.36
C ALA A 219 3.93 17.24 8.51
N ASN A 220 2.72 17.64 8.84
CA ASN A 220 1.91 18.65 8.16
C ASN A 220 1.46 18.30 6.72
N LEU A 221 1.93 17.21 6.12
CA LEU A 221 1.38 16.71 4.85
C LEU A 221 -0.05 16.15 4.99
N PRO A 222 -0.34 15.26 5.96
CA PRO A 222 -1.69 14.74 6.16
C PRO A 222 -2.54 15.80 6.85
N GLN A 223 -3.76 16.03 6.34
CA GLN A 223 -4.67 17.06 6.85
C GLN A 223 -6.09 16.50 6.88
N LEU A 224 -6.80 16.73 7.98
CA LEU A 224 -8.12 16.17 8.18
C LEU A 224 -9.13 16.89 7.29
N ILE A 225 -9.98 16.14 6.60
CA ILE A 225 -11.15 16.73 5.92
C ILE A 225 -12.31 16.63 6.90
N GLN A 226 -12.88 17.78 7.27
CA GLN A 226 -14.00 17.81 8.21
C GLN A 226 -15.20 17.04 7.63
N SER A 227 -15.62 15.99 8.33
CA SER A 227 -16.84 15.24 8.01
C SER A 227 -17.62 14.89 9.26
N ASN A 228 -18.95 15.00 9.21
CA ASN A 228 -19.83 14.60 10.31
C ASN A 228 -20.38 13.18 10.15
N SER A 229 -19.96 12.44 9.11
CA SER A 229 -20.45 11.09 8.83
C SER A 229 -20.25 10.12 10.00
N LEU A 230 -19.13 10.25 10.72
CA LEU A 230 -18.81 9.39 11.87
C LEU A 230 -19.00 10.07 13.20
N SER A 231 -18.58 11.33 13.32
CA SER A 231 -18.69 12.09 14.56
C SER A 231 -18.56 13.58 14.29
N ALA A 232 -19.30 14.38 15.05
CA ALA A 232 -19.04 15.83 15.12
C ALA A 232 -17.79 16.18 15.94
N ARG A 233 -17.21 15.21 16.67
CA ARG A 233 -16.00 15.38 17.48
C ARG A 233 -14.82 14.72 16.78
N GLN A 234 -14.16 15.52 15.97
CA GLN A 234 -12.96 15.16 15.23
C GLN A 234 -11.89 16.23 15.46
N SER A 235 -10.62 15.83 15.47
CA SER A 235 -9.53 16.80 15.48
C SER A 235 -8.26 16.23 14.86
N GLU A 236 -7.43 17.13 14.38
CA GLU A 236 -6.04 16.83 14.06
C GLU A 236 -5.26 16.58 15.35
N LYS A 237 -4.32 15.65 15.27
CA LYS A 237 -3.24 15.47 16.24
C LYS A 237 -2.08 16.33 15.75
N THR A 238 -1.51 17.13 16.63
CA THR A 238 -0.38 18.00 16.31
C THR A 238 0.82 17.67 17.18
N ASN A 239 2.01 17.79 16.62
CA ASN A 239 3.24 17.78 17.41
C ASN A 239 3.40 19.11 18.19
N ALA A 240 4.53 19.26 18.91
CA ALA A 240 4.82 20.47 19.68
C ALA A 240 4.96 21.75 18.83
N ASN A 241 5.26 21.62 17.53
CA ASN A 241 5.37 22.74 16.60
C ASN A 241 4.03 23.13 15.96
N GLY A 242 2.96 22.38 16.24
CA GLY A 242 1.66 22.56 15.62
C GLY A 242 1.51 21.85 14.27
N ASP A 243 2.51 21.08 13.82
CA ASP A 243 2.40 20.31 12.58
C ASP A 243 1.43 19.15 12.78
N VAL A 244 0.57 18.90 11.79
CA VAL A 244 -0.37 17.79 11.81
C VAL A 244 0.37 16.47 11.62
N ILE A 245 0.15 15.50 12.51
CA ILE A 245 0.79 14.17 12.49
C ILE A 245 -0.21 13.02 12.37
N GLY A 246 -1.51 13.33 12.41
CA GLY A 246 -2.56 12.34 12.38
C GLY A 246 -3.89 12.92 12.82
N PHE A 247 -4.87 12.07 13.09
CA PHE A 247 -6.24 12.47 13.34
C PHE A 247 -6.87 11.65 14.46
N ASN A 248 -7.93 12.17 15.05
CA ASN A 248 -8.81 11.37 15.89
C ASN A 248 -10.27 11.73 15.71
N HIS A 249 -11.12 10.74 15.91
CA HIS A 249 -12.56 10.88 16.05
C HIS A 249 -12.97 10.25 17.38
N ILE A 250 -13.82 10.91 18.14
CA ILE A 250 -14.36 10.36 19.39
C ILE A 250 -15.87 10.40 19.40
N ARG A 251 -16.49 9.50 20.17
CA ARG A 251 -17.95 9.33 20.26
C ARG A 251 -18.57 9.05 18.89
N THR A 252 -17.90 8.20 18.12
CA THR A 252 -18.32 7.83 16.77
C THR A 252 -19.66 7.10 16.76
N ARG A 253 -20.41 7.30 15.69
CA ARG A 253 -21.71 6.70 15.46
C ARG A 253 -21.73 5.97 14.13
N LEU A 254 -21.31 4.72 14.16
CA LEU A 254 -21.50 3.81 13.04
C LEU A 254 -22.72 2.93 13.32
N ALA A 255 -23.55 2.70 12.30
CA ALA A 255 -24.66 1.77 12.38
C ALA A 255 -24.12 0.34 12.22
N PRO A 256 -24.73 -0.67 12.87
CA PRO A 256 -24.24 -2.04 12.76
C PRO A 256 -24.16 -2.52 11.31
N GLY A 257 -23.04 -3.14 10.93
CA GLY A 257 -22.78 -3.68 9.60
C GLY A 257 -22.54 -2.64 8.50
N LEU A 258 -22.42 -1.36 8.84
CA LEU A 258 -21.94 -0.34 7.91
C LEU A 258 -20.46 -0.05 8.16
N GLU A 259 -19.78 0.36 7.11
CA GLU A 259 -18.42 0.88 7.17
C GLU A 259 -18.43 2.41 7.28
N GLY A 260 -17.53 2.92 8.10
CA GLY A 260 -17.31 4.34 8.25
C GLY A 260 -16.12 4.82 7.43
N LEU A 261 -16.07 6.12 7.14
CA LEU A 261 -14.91 6.73 6.48
C LEU A 261 -14.41 7.97 7.22
N ILE A 262 -13.10 8.01 7.49
CA ILE A 262 -12.37 9.19 7.96
C ILE A 262 -11.67 9.84 6.78
N PRO A 263 -12.24 10.89 6.16
CA PRO A 263 -11.62 11.50 4.99
C PRO A 263 -10.43 12.38 5.37
N PHE A 264 -9.38 12.33 4.56
CA PHE A 264 -8.20 13.16 4.71
C PHE A 264 -7.64 13.55 3.34
N ARG A 265 -6.84 14.61 3.33
CA ARG A 265 -5.95 14.91 2.21
C ARG A 265 -4.51 14.64 2.60
N LEU A 266 -3.71 14.20 1.65
CA LEU A 266 -2.27 14.14 1.79
C LEU A 266 -1.64 15.11 0.80
N GLY A 267 -0.80 16.01 1.33
CA GLY A 267 -0.01 16.92 0.52
C GLY A 267 0.99 16.18 -0.37
N ARG A 268 1.47 16.88 -1.39
CA ARG A 268 2.39 16.33 -2.40
C ARG A 268 3.66 15.76 -1.76
N ILE A 269 3.97 14.53 -2.11
CA ILE A 269 5.24 13.90 -1.81
C ILE A 269 6.08 13.93 -3.08
N GLN A 270 7.33 14.40 -2.96
CA GLN A 270 8.30 14.39 -4.06
C GLN A 270 9.55 13.61 -3.66
N PHE A 271 9.98 12.73 -4.56
CA PHE A 271 11.26 12.06 -4.50
C PHE A 271 12.36 13.05 -4.88
N LYS A 272 13.53 12.91 -4.24
CA LYS A 272 14.73 13.62 -4.68
C LYS A 272 15.13 13.11 -6.06
N PRO A 273 15.55 14.01 -6.98
CA PRO A 273 16.10 13.58 -8.26
C PRO A 273 17.22 12.55 -8.11
N GLU A 274 18.07 12.68 -7.09
CA GLU A 274 19.21 11.79 -6.84
C GLU A 274 18.84 10.48 -6.12
N SER A 275 17.62 10.34 -5.59
CA SER A 275 17.17 9.10 -4.95
C SER A 275 16.99 8.01 -6.00
N CYS A 276 17.28 6.76 -5.64
CA CYS A 276 16.95 5.58 -6.44
C CYS A 276 15.62 4.93 -6.02
N ALA A 277 14.87 5.54 -5.11
CA ALA A 277 13.56 5.06 -4.71
C ALA A 277 12.56 5.22 -5.86
N ARG A 278 11.82 4.15 -6.17
CA ARG A 278 10.72 4.13 -7.15
C ARG A 278 9.34 4.11 -6.49
N ASN A 279 9.25 3.54 -5.28
CA ASN A 279 8.04 3.54 -4.47
C ASN A 279 8.36 3.93 -3.02
N LEU A 280 7.46 4.70 -2.43
CA LEU A 280 7.43 5.01 -1.01
C LEU A 280 6.20 4.35 -0.38
N ILE A 281 6.40 3.32 0.42
CA ILE A 281 5.33 2.58 1.10
C ILE A 281 5.24 3.11 2.52
N ILE A 282 4.18 3.86 2.82
CA ILE A 282 3.94 4.50 4.11
C ILE A 282 3.00 3.61 4.92
N GLN A 283 3.46 3.07 6.04
CA GLN A 283 2.59 2.41 7.00
C GLN A 283 1.99 3.43 7.97
N LEU A 284 0.66 3.37 8.15
CA LEU A 284 -0.04 4.18 9.15
C LEU A 284 -0.29 3.33 10.40
N ALA A 285 -0.25 3.98 11.57
CA ALA A 285 -0.73 3.36 12.80
C ALA A 285 -2.19 3.78 13.03
N VAL A 286 -3.10 2.81 13.12
CA VAL A 286 -4.54 3.05 13.33
C VAL A 286 -5.04 2.29 14.55
N ALA A 287 -5.80 2.96 15.41
CA ALA A 287 -6.50 2.33 16.52
C ALA A 287 -8.01 2.58 16.42
N GLU A 288 -8.79 1.50 16.47
CA GLU A 288 -10.24 1.54 16.60
C GLU A 288 -10.58 1.23 18.05
N ILE A 289 -11.18 2.19 18.75
CA ILE A 289 -11.29 2.18 20.21
C ILE A 289 -12.73 1.84 20.59
N CYS A 290 -12.93 0.73 21.29
CA CYS A 290 -14.26 0.21 21.58
C CYS A 290 -14.83 0.68 22.91
N ARG A 291 -16.14 0.49 23.12
CA ARG A 291 -16.87 1.03 24.28
C ARG A 291 -16.31 0.61 25.64
N GLY A 292 -15.68 -0.56 25.74
CA GLY A 292 -14.96 -1.02 26.93
C GLY A 292 -13.52 -0.51 27.02
N ASN A 293 -13.17 0.59 26.34
CA ASN A 293 -11.84 1.20 26.15
C ASN A 293 -10.93 1.17 27.39
N ALA A 294 -10.28 0.03 27.62
CA ALA A 294 -9.23 -0.12 28.61
C ALA A 294 -7.88 0.34 28.03
N PHE A 295 -6.99 0.77 28.92
CA PHE A 295 -5.60 1.06 28.59
C PHE A 295 -4.68 0.49 29.68
N PRO A 296 -3.63 -0.29 29.35
CA PRO A 296 -3.30 -0.82 28.02
C PRO A 296 -4.45 -1.66 27.42
N PRO A 297 -4.61 -1.63 26.09
CA PRO A 297 -5.71 -2.33 25.44
C PRO A 297 -5.60 -3.85 25.62
N GLN A 298 -6.76 -4.49 25.62
CA GLN A 298 -6.97 -5.93 25.63
C GLN A 298 -7.86 -6.33 24.44
N PRO A 299 -7.89 -7.62 24.05
CA PRO A 299 -8.85 -8.11 23.06
C PRO A 299 -10.27 -7.61 23.33
N GLY A 300 -10.95 -7.12 22.27
CA GLY A 300 -12.29 -6.54 22.34
C GLY A 300 -12.38 -5.09 22.83
N THR A 301 -11.30 -4.52 23.36
CA THR A 301 -11.28 -3.11 23.81
C THR A 301 -10.72 -2.16 22.76
N ALA A 302 -9.92 -2.67 21.83
CA ALA A 302 -9.44 -1.97 20.65
C ALA A 302 -9.09 -2.97 19.53
N ASN A 303 -9.15 -2.53 18.27
CA ASN A 303 -8.34 -3.10 17.18
C ASN A 303 -7.14 -2.17 16.98
N LEU A 304 -5.94 -2.72 16.80
CA LEU A 304 -4.69 -1.99 16.67
C LEU A 304 -3.96 -2.38 15.40
N TRP A 305 -4.14 -1.60 14.36
CA TRP A 305 -3.46 -1.74 13.07
C TRP A 305 -2.11 -1.02 13.12
N ILE A 306 -1.13 -1.67 13.76
CA ILE A 306 0.22 -1.13 13.94
C ILE A 306 1.29 -2.13 13.46
N PRO A 307 2.48 -1.67 13.03
CA PRO A 307 3.49 -2.55 12.42
C PRO A 307 4.00 -3.65 13.36
N SER A 308 4.11 -3.32 14.65
CA SER A 308 4.57 -4.25 15.70
C SER A 308 4.11 -3.75 17.07
N THR A 309 4.22 -4.61 18.09
CA THR A 309 3.96 -4.22 19.48
C THR A 309 4.98 -3.19 19.98
N THR A 310 4.58 -2.43 20.99
CA THR A 310 5.41 -1.39 21.62
C THR A 310 5.39 -1.52 23.14
N SER A 311 6.00 -0.57 23.84
CA SER A 311 5.99 -0.59 25.31
C SER A 311 4.61 -0.34 25.91
N ARG A 312 3.78 0.50 25.26
CA ARG A 312 2.40 0.78 25.71
C ARG A 312 1.34 -0.10 25.03
N PHE A 313 1.66 -0.65 23.86
CA PHE A 313 0.81 -1.57 23.10
C PHE A 313 1.48 -2.93 23.00
N ASN A 314 1.54 -3.63 24.15
CA ASN A 314 2.40 -4.80 24.35
C ASN A 314 1.67 -6.16 24.27
N ASN A 315 0.38 -6.17 23.95
CA ASN A 315 -0.42 -7.38 23.79
C ASN A 315 -0.57 -7.71 22.30
N ASP A 316 0.14 -8.74 21.84
CA ASP A 316 0.14 -9.21 20.45
C ASP A 316 -1.13 -9.96 20.04
N SER A 317 -1.99 -10.31 21.00
CA SER A 317 -3.28 -10.98 20.76
C SER A 317 -4.40 -10.01 20.41
N ILE A 318 -4.10 -8.71 20.33
CA ILE A 318 -5.04 -7.70 19.86
C ILE A 318 -5.13 -7.77 18.32
N HIS A 319 -6.34 -7.68 17.80
CA HIS A 319 -6.58 -7.71 16.36
C HIS A 319 -5.87 -6.56 15.63
N GLY A 320 -5.27 -6.87 14.48
CA GLY A 320 -4.58 -5.91 13.60
C GLY A 320 -3.08 -5.71 13.86
N ILE A 321 -2.51 -6.28 14.93
CA ILE A 321 -1.06 -6.18 15.19
C ILE A 321 -0.28 -6.86 14.05
N GLY A 322 0.71 -6.17 13.49
CA GLY A 322 1.48 -6.65 12.33
C GLY A 322 0.78 -6.39 10.99
N GLU A 323 -0.41 -5.81 11.02
CA GLU A 323 -1.24 -5.52 9.86
C GLU A 323 -1.47 -3.99 9.79
N ALA A 324 -0.41 -3.20 9.73
CA ALA A 324 -0.55 -1.76 9.49
C ALA A 324 -1.04 -1.49 8.06
N PRO A 325 -2.02 -0.59 7.84
CA PRO A 325 -2.41 -0.17 6.49
C PRO A 325 -1.28 0.58 5.77
N THR A 326 -1.18 0.37 4.45
CA THR A 326 -0.12 0.93 3.61
C THR A 326 -0.65 1.87 2.54
N LEU A 327 -0.06 3.06 2.45
CA LEU A 327 -0.24 3.99 1.33
C LEU A 327 1.05 4.05 0.51
N THR A 328 0.97 3.75 -0.79
CA THR A 328 2.12 3.75 -1.69
C THR A 328 2.14 5.02 -2.54
N VAL A 329 3.26 5.75 -2.53
CA VAL A 329 3.54 6.83 -3.49
C VAL A 329 4.46 6.28 -4.56
N GLN A 330 4.01 6.26 -5.81
CA GLN A 330 4.80 5.84 -6.96
C GLN A 330 5.51 7.04 -7.55
N ARG A 331 6.82 6.91 -7.80
CA ARG A 331 7.61 7.94 -8.47
C ARG A 331 7.06 8.22 -9.87
N ASP A 332 6.95 9.49 -10.25
CA ASP A 332 6.64 9.86 -11.63
C ASP A 332 7.94 9.77 -12.44
N LEU A 333 8.12 8.68 -13.15
CA LEU A 333 9.37 8.39 -13.84
C LEU A 333 9.47 9.10 -15.20
N THR A 334 8.40 9.77 -15.62
CA THR A 334 8.42 10.69 -16.77
C THR A 334 8.92 12.06 -16.34
N ALA A 335 8.39 12.61 -15.23
CA ALA A 335 8.77 13.93 -14.75
C ALA A 335 10.04 13.93 -13.88
N ASN A 336 10.30 12.84 -13.16
CA ASN A 336 11.40 12.64 -12.23
C ASN A 336 12.05 11.26 -12.46
N PRO A 337 12.76 11.05 -13.58
CA PRO A 337 13.37 9.76 -13.89
C PRO A 337 14.40 9.35 -12.83
N LEU A 338 14.63 8.04 -12.68
CA LEU A 338 15.72 7.54 -11.86
C LEU A 338 17.08 7.99 -12.42
N PRO A 339 18.05 8.33 -11.55
CA PRO A 339 19.43 8.49 -11.98
C PRO A 339 19.95 7.25 -12.72
N GLY A 340 20.80 7.45 -13.73
CA GLY A 340 21.35 6.34 -14.53
C GLY A 340 22.19 5.32 -13.72
N THR A 341 22.53 5.62 -12.47
CA THR A 341 23.24 4.73 -11.54
C THR A 341 22.31 3.82 -10.73
N CYS A 342 20.99 3.96 -10.86
CA CYS A 342 20.01 3.33 -9.98
C CYS A 342 19.48 1.97 -10.48
N ASP A 343 19.98 1.44 -11.60
CA ASP A 343 19.41 0.27 -12.28
C ASP A 343 17.87 0.38 -12.38
N LEU A 344 17.11 -0.55 -11.78
CA LEU A 344 15.64 -0.55 -11.73
C LEU A 344 15.05 0.27 -10.57
N GLY A 345 15.89 0.82 -9.69
CA GLY A 345 15.48 1.45 -8.45
C GLY A 345 15.08 0.45 -7.36
N TYR A 346 14.69 0.98 -6.20
CA TYR A 346 14.23 0.18 -5.05
C TYR A 346 12.99 0.76 -4.38
N ASP A 347 12.34 -0.06 -3.57
CA ASP A 347 11.19 0.35 -2.76
C ASP A 347 11.64 0.72 -1.36
N VAL A 348 10.98 1.72 -0.78
CA VAL A 348 11.27 2.24 0.56
C VAL A 348 10.03 2.07 1.42
N LEU A 349 10.18 1.40 2.56
CA LEU A 349 9.16 1.32 3.60
C LEU A 349 9.38 2.41 4.63
N ILE A 350 8.33 3.12 5.02
CA ILE A 350 8.33 4.06 6.14
C ILE A 350 7.34 3.58 7.20
N GLU A 351 7.85 3.37 8.42
CA GLU A 351 7.07 2.91 9.56
C GLU A 351 7.09 3.93 10.69
N PRO A 352 6.01 4.07 11.46
CA PRO A 352 6.01 4.87 12.68
C PRO A 352 6.91 4.18 13.71
N SER A 353 7.76 4.95 14.39
CA SER A 353 8.58 4.39 15.46
C SER A 353 7.70 3.97 16.64
N SER A 354 8.17 3.01 17.45
CA SER A 354 7.46 2.63 18.69
C SER A 354 7.23 3.84 19.60
N GLN A 355 8.16 4.81 19.61
CA GLN A 355 8.04 6.04 20.38
C GLN A 355 6.93 6.97 19.84
N ASP A 356 6.79 7.07 18.51
CA ASP A 356 5.72 7.83 17.86
C ASP A 356 4.36 7.21 18.21
N ILE A 357 4.24 5.89 18.06
CA ILE A 357 3.04 5.13 18.42
C ILE A 357 2.70 5.34 19.90
N ASP A 358 3.65 5.12 20.81
CA ASP A 358 3.43 5.21 22.25
C ASP A 358 2.99 6.62 22.69
N ASN A 359 3.51 7.67 22.04
CA ASN A 359 3.18 9.04 22.41
C ASN A 359 1.89 9.55 21.76
N ASN A 360 1.70 9.23 20.49
CA ASN A 360 0.77 9.96 19.63
C ASN A 360 -0.42 9.11 19.17
N LEU A 361 -0.38 7.78 19.26
CA LEU A 361 -1.55 6.94 18.97
C LEU A 361 -2.64 7.04 20.04
N PRO A 362 -2.35 7.15 21.36
CA PRO A 362 -3.37 7.44 22.37
C PRO A 362 -4.16 8.73 22.09
N ILE A 363 -5.38 8.82 22.63
CA ILE A 363 -6.21 10.03 22.59
C ILE A 363 -6.31 10.58 24.01
N PRO A 364 -5.63 11.70 24.35
CA PRO A 364 -5.68 12.26 25.69
C PRO A 364 -7.11 12.47 26.19
N ARG A 365 -7.37 12.05 27.44
CA ARG A 365 -8.69 12.13 28.12
C ARG A 365 -9.81 11.29 27.49
N PHE A 366 -9.48 10.42 26.53
CA PHE A 366 -10.43 9.46 25.93
C PHE A 366 -9.90 8.02 25.99
N TRP A 367 -8.62 7.81 25.70
CA TRP A 367 -7.96 6.51 25.70
C TRP A 367 -6.43 6.70 25.76
N ASN A 368 -5.84 6.60 26.95
CA ASN A 368 -4.40 6.85 27.21
C ASN A 368 -3.96 6.27 28.54
#